data_AF-A0A7X3T7Z5-F1
#
_entry.id   AF-A0A7X3T7Z5-F1
#
_cell.length_a   1.000
_cell.length_b   1.000
_cell.length_c   1.000
_cell.angle_alpha   90.00
_cell.angle_beta   90.00
_cell.angle_gamma   90.00
#
_symmetry.space_group_name_H-M   'P 1'
#
loop_
_entity.id
_entity.type
_entity.pdbx_description
1 polymer ?
#
loop_
_entity_poly.entity_id
_entity_poly.type
_entity_poly.pdbx_seq_one_letter_code
_entity_poly.pdbx_strand_id
1 'polypeptide(L)'
;MAHVWRKKHKNSSRILDKFYTRQEVVKRCLEEVDKLPYTYDCVIEPSAGDGAFYKNIEHDTKIGIDIDPQHDEIIKGDWFTYNISEMYECVLVIGNPPFGQYQKLSSQFISHALSF
;
A
#
# COMPACT_ATOMS: atom_id res chain seq x y z
N MET A 1 -2.18 -8.50 -49.11
CA MET A 1 -2.45 -7.40 -48.15
C MET A 1 -2.62 -8.01 -46.76
N ALA A 2 -1.54 -8.06 -45.98
CA ALA A 2 -1.54 -8.67 -44.65
C ALA A 2 -2.21 -7.73 -43.63
N HIS A 3 -3.40 -8.11 -43.16
CA HIS A 3 -4.06 -7.46 -42.03
C HIS A 3 -3.36 -7.85 -40.72
N VAL A 4 -2.51 -6.96 -40.21
CA VAL A 4 -1.89 -7.09 -38.89
C VAL A 4 -2.91 -6.73 -37.82
N TRP A 5 -3.42 -7.73 -37.11
CA TRP A 5 -4.14 -7.54 -35.85
C TRP A 5 -3.16 -7.09 -34.76
N ARG A 6 -3.10 -5.78 -34.50
CA ARG A 6 -2.34 -5.22 -33.38
C ARG A 6 -3.20 -5.35 -32.10
N LYS A 7 -3.03 -6.43 -31.34
CA LYS A 7 -3.57 -6.52 -29.96
C LYS A 7 -3.04 -5.32 -29.16
N LYS A 8 -3.93 -4.38 -28.81
CA LYS A 8 -3.65 -3.33 -27.82
C LYS A 8 -3.58 -3.99 -26.44
N HIS A 9 -2.39 -4.43 -26.03
CA HIS A 9 -2.12 -4.60 -24.61
C HIS A 9 -2.06 -3.20 -23.98
N LYS A 10 -3.17 -2.76 -23.37
CA LYS A 10 -3.16 -1.61 -22.46
C LYS A 10 -2.36 -2.03 -21.24
N ASN A 11 -1.17 -1.44 -21.07
CA ASN A 11 -0.32 -1.72 -19.93
C ASN A 11 -0.98 -1.11 -18.67
N SER A 12 -1.70 -1.93 -17.88
CA SER A 12 -2.46 -1.49 -16.70
C SER A 12 -1.58 -0.75 -15.67
N SER A 13 -0.29 -1.11 -15.62
CA SER A 13 0.71 -0.47 -14.75
C SER A 13 0.86 1.05 -14.95
N ARG A 14 0.72 1.56 -16.18
CA ARG A 14 0.74 3.02 -16.46
C ARG A 14 -0.58 3.71 -16.13
N ILE A 15 -1.68 2.98 -16.04
CA ILE A 15 -3.00 3.52 -15.70
C ILE A 15 -3.16 3.59 -14.18
N LEU A 16 -2.56 2.65 -13.46
CA LEU A 16 -2.57 2.57 -11.99
C LEU A 16 -1.32 3.16 -11.32
N ASP A 17 -0.37 3.68 -12.11
CA ASP A 17 0.87 4.32 -11.61
C ASP A 17 1.67 3.41 -10.65
N LYS A 18 1.78 2.12 -10.97
CA LYS A 18 2.42 1.14 -10.07
C LYS A 18 3.94 1.34 -10.05
N PHE A 19 4.46 1.89 -8.96
CA PHE A 19 5.88 1.98 -8.64
C PHE A 19 6.15 1.38 -7.26
N TYR A 20 6.95 0.32 -7.21
CA TYR A 20 7.27 -0.36 -5.97
C TYR A 20 8.46 0.26 -5.26
N THR A 21 8.34 0.39 -3.94
CA THR A 21 9.41 0.88 -3.07
C THR A 21 10.55 -0.12 -3.07
N ARG A 22 11.77 0.36 -3.28
CA ARG A 22 12.96 -0.50 -3.23
C ARG A 22 13.14 -1.07 -1.82
N GLN A 23 13.54 -2.33 -1.74
CA GLN A 23 13.73 -3.05 -0.46
C GLN A 23 14.69 -2.32 0.49
N GLU A 24 15.74 -1.68 -0.03
CA GLU A 24 16.66 -0.85 0.76
C GLU A 24 15.99 0.37 1.42
N VAL A 25 14.99 0.96 0.76
CA VAL A 25 14.23 2.10 1.28
C VAL A 25 13.19 1.60 2.30
N VAL A 26 12.51 0.50 2.00
CA VAL A 26 11.57 -0.14 2.93
C VAL A 26 12.25 -0.43 4.28
N LYS A 27 13.41 -1.09 4.27
CA LYS A 27 14.16 -1.41 5.49
C LYS A 27 14.54 -0.16 6.27
N ARG A 28 15.05 0.87 5.60
CA ARG A 28 15.36 2.16 6.24
C ARG A 28 14.13 2.80 6.87
N CYS A 29 12.99 2.78 6.19
CA CYS A 29 11.75 3.33 6.76
C CYS A 29 11.30 2.56 8.01
N LEU A 30 11.35 1.24 7.99
CA LEU A 30 11.01 0.40 9.15
C LEU A 30 11.99 0.62 10.30
N GLU A 31 13.30 0.68 10.03
CA GLU A 31 14.33 1.00 11.03
C GLU A 31 14.11 2.36 11.70
N GLU A 32 13.61 3.38 10.97
CA GLU A 32 13.27 4.67 11.59
C GLU A 32 12.00 4.59 12.44
N VAL A 33 11.02 3.78 12.05
CA VAL A 33 9.82 3.54 12.85
C VAL A 33 10.16 2.80 14.15
N ASP A 34 11.05 1.80 14.09
CA ASP A 34 11.45 1.00 15.26
C ASP A 34 12.21 1.81 16.32
N LYS A 35 12.76 2.97 15.95
CA LYS A 35 13.40 3.91 16.89
C LYS A 35 12.39 4.77 17.65
N LEU A 36 11.14 4.84 17.18
CA LEU A 36 10.12 5.65 17.82
C LEU A 36 9.64 4.96 19.11
N PRO A 37 9.35 5.70 20.19
CA PRO A 37 8.90 5.13 21.46
C PRO A 37 7.39 4.80 21.44
N TYR A 38 6.88 4.27 20.33
CA TYR A 38 5.47 3.94 20.14
C TYR A 38 5.28 2.43 20.06
N THR A 39 4.24 1.94 20.72
CA THR A 39 3.73 0.59 20.56
C THR A 39 2.45 0.66 19.73
N TYR A 40 2.29 -0.27 18.79
CA TYR A 40 1.09 -0.39 17.97
C TYR A 40 0.55 -1.82 18.07
N ASP A 41 -0.76 -1.98 17.92
CA ASP A 41 -1.46 -3.27 17.98
C ASP A 41 -1.86 -3.80 16.60
N CYS A 42 -1.73 -2.96 15.56
CA CYS A 42 -1.92 -3.30 14.17
C CYS A 42 -1.03 -2.45 13.26
N VAL A 43 -0.48 -3.07 12.21
CA VAL A 43 0.24 -2.38 11.13
C VAL A 43 -0.51 -2.54 9.81
N ILE A 44 -0.71 -1.44 9.08
CA ILE A 44 -1.41 -1.45 7.80
C ILE A 44 -0.51 -0.90 6.68
N GLU A 45 -0.37 -1.66 5.59
CA GLU A 45 0.15 -1.17 4.31
C GLU A 45 -1.02 -0.89 3.35
N PRO A 46 -1.38 0.39 3.10
CA PRO A 46 -2.32 0.75 2.06
C PRO A 46 -1.64 0.74 0.69
N SER A 47 -2.40 0.50 -0.38
CA SER A 47 -1.87 0.38 -1.75
C SER A 47 -0.67 -0.58 -1.83
N ALA A 48 -0.79 -1.72 -1.15
CA ALA A 48 0.32 -2.61 -0.88
C ALA A 48 0.96 -3.21 -2.13
N GLY A 49 0.27 -3.24 -3.27
CA GLY A 49 0.83 -3.66 -4.55
C GLY A 49 1.43 -5.08 -4.49
N ASP A 50 2.76 -5.19 -4.60
CA ASP A 50 3.50 -6.45 -4.50
C ASP A 50 3.92 -6.81 -3.05
N GLY A 51 3.50 -6.02 -2.07
CA GLY A 51 3.79 -6.19 -0.65
C GLY A 51 5.18 -5.73 -0.25
N ALA A 52 5.66 -4.63 -0.85
CA ALA A 52 7.01 -4.11 -0.58
C ALA A 52 7.25 -3.91 0.93
N PHE A 53 6.32 -3.26 1.65
CA PHE A 53 6.40 -3.17 3.11
C PHE A 53 5.84 -4.42 3.79
N TYR A 54 4.68 -4.96 3.34
CA TYR A 54 3.98 -6.08 3.97
C TYR A 54 4.90 -7.28 4.27
N LYS A 55 5.79 -7.62 3.33
CA LYS A 55 6.75 -8.73 3.48
C LYS A 55 7.82 -8.49 4.53
N ASN A 56 8.13 -7.23 4.83
CA ASN A 56 9.19 -6.82 5.76
C ASN A 56 8.64 -6.37 7.13
N ILE A 57 7.31 -6.21 7.29
CA ILE A 57 6.70 -5.90 8.58
C ILE A 57 6.81 -7.13 9.50
N GLU A 58 7.52 -6.95 10.60
CA GLU A 58 7.65 -7.90 11.71
C GLU A 58 6.63 -7.56 12.82
N HIS A 59 5.38 -7.93 12.60
CA HIS A 59 4.29 -7.73 13.56
C HIS A 59 3.23 -8.83 13.40
N ASP A 60 2.70 -9.34 14.51
CA ASP A 60 1.72 -10.43 14.51
C ASP A 60 0.41 -10.04 13.80
N THR A 61 0.03 -8.77 13.94
CA THR A 61 -1.15 -8.19 13.29
C THR A 61 -0.72 -7.23 12.19
N LYS A 62 -0.72 -7.70 10.94
CA LYS A 62 -0.46 -6.83 9.78
C LYS A 62 -1.49 -7.02 8.67
N ILE A 63 -1.84 -5.93 8.01
CA ILE A 63 -2.88 -5.88 6.99
C ILE A 63 -2.32 -5.18 5.76
N GLY A 64 -2.34 -5.86 4.61
CA GLY A 64 -2.06 -5.23 3.32
C GLY A 64 -3.37 -5.06 2.56
N ILE A 65 -3.63 -3.88 1.99
CA ILE A 65 -4.82 -3.62 1.15
C ILE A 65 -4.37 -3.06 -0.20
N ASP A 66 -4.88 -3.63 -1.29
CA ASP A 66 -4.66 -3.10 -2.64
C ASP A 66 -5.85 -3.38 -3.56
N ILE A 67 -6.12 -2.50 -4.53
CA ILE A 67 -7.20 -2.70 -5.50
C ILE A 67 -6.86 -3.83 -6.50
N ASP A 68 -5.57 -4.05 -6.76
CA ASP A 68 -5.04 -5.05 -7.68
C ASP A 68 -3.73 -5.67 -7.13
N PRO A 69 -3.85 -6.47 -6.04
CA PRO A 69 -2.70 -7.01 -5.31
C PRO A 69 -1.91 -8.02 -6.15
N GLN A 70 -0.60 -8.10 -5.88
CA GLN A 70 0.33 -9.07 -6.47
C GLN A 70 0.96 -9.97 -5.41
N HIS A 71 0.30 -10.09 -4.26
CA HIS A 71 0.66 -10.99 -3.19
C HIS A 71 -0.61 -11.58 -2.58
N ASP A 72 -0.62 -12.89 -2.33
CA ASP A 72 -1.83 -13.62 -1.95
C ASP A 72 -2.35 -13.25 -0.55
N GLU A 73 -1.46 -12.80 0.32
CA GLU A 73 -1.82 -12.34 1.69
C GLU A 73 -2.35 -10.91 1.73
N ILE A 74 -2.31 -10.16 0.62
CA ILE A 74 -2.84 -8.79 0.54
C ILE A 74 -4.33 -8.86 0.21
N ILE A 75 -5.13 -8.17 1.02
CA ILE A 75 -6.57 -8.05 0.82
C ILE A 75 -6.85 -7.23 -0.43
N LYS A 76 -7.60 -7.82 -1.37
CA LYS A 76 -8.09 -7.10 -2.54
C LYS A 76 -9.25 -6.17 -2.13
N GLY A 77 -9.02 -4.86 -2.14
CA GLY A 77 -10.01 -3.87 -1.70
C GLY A 77 -9.62 -2.43 -2.00
N ASP A 78 -10.58 -1.51 -1.91
CA ASP A 78 -10.34 -0.07 -2.03
C ASP A 78 -10.06 0.52 -0.64
N TRP A 79 -8.89 1.14 -0.50
CA TRP A 79 -8.43 1.81 0.73
C TRP A 79 -9.46 2.80 1.27
N PHE A 80 -10.10 3.59 0.41
CA PHE A 80 -11.04 4.63 0.85
C PHE A 80 -12.36 4.08 1.40
N THR A 81 -12.61 2.80 1.21
CA THR A 81 -13.79 2.10 1.76
C THR A 81 -13.42 1.12 2.86
N TYR A 82 -12.12 0.89 3.08
CA TYR A 82 -11.64 0.00 4.12
C TYR A 82 -11.80 0.67 5.49
N ASN A 83 -12.32 -0.10 6.44
CA ASN A 83 -12.39 0.29 7.85
C ASN A 83 -11.71 -0.78 8.70
N ILE A 84 -10.97 -0.34 9.70
CA ILE A 84 -10.33 -1.23 10.66
C ILE A 84 -11.34 -1.72 11.71
N SER A 85 -11.04 -2.86 12.35
CA SER A 85 -11.79 -3.34 13.51
C SER A 85 -11.62 -2.37 14.69
N GLU A 86 -12.71 -2.08 15.40
CA GLU A 86 -12.71 -1.20 16.60
C GLU A 86 -11.90 -1.78 17.79
N MET A 87 -11.41 -3.02 17.68
CA MET A 87 -10.55 -3.63 18.70
C MET A 87 -9.11 -3.08 18.72
N TYR A 88 -8.70 -2.40 17.65
CA TYR A 88 -7.36 -1.82 17.52
C TYR A 88 -7.40 -0.34 17.88
N GLU A 89 -6.54 0.07 18.81
CA GLU A 89 -6.50 1.43 19.35
C GLU A 89 -5.25 2.20 18.89
N CYS A 90 -4.16 1.50 18.57
CA CYS A 90 -2.87 2.11 18.22
C CYS A 90 -2.38 1.57 16.89
N VAL A 91 -2.80 2.22 15.80
CA VAL A 91 -2.55 1.74 14.43
C VAL A 91 -1.34 2.44 13.80
N LEU A 92 -0.38 1.65 13.32
CA LEU A 92 0.66 2.14 12.43
C LEU A 92 0.22 1.96 10.97
N VAL A 93 0.06 3.06 10.23
CA VAL A 93 -0.12 3.01 8.78
C VAL A 93 1.21 3.38 8.10
N ILE A 94 1.77 2.47 7.32
CA ILE A 94 3.06 2.64 6.65
C ILE A 94 3.03 2.07 5.23
N GLY A 95 3.55 2.83 4.27
CA GLY A 95 3.62 2.41 2.88
C GLY A 95 4.02 3.56 1.97
N ASN A 96 3.99 3.31 0.66
CA ASN A 96 4.16 4.35 -0.35
C ASN A 96 2.84 4.56 -1.09
N PRO A 97 2.02 5.55 -0.71
CA PRO A 97 0.73 5.77 -1.35
C PRO A 97 0.91 6.25 -2.80
N PRO A 98 -0.05 5.98 -3.69
CA PRO A 98 -0.02 6.52 -5.03
C PRO A 98 -0.14 8.05 -4.99
N PHE A 99 0.72 8.75 -5.72
CA PHE A 99 0.77 10.22 -5.70
C PHE A 99 -0.45 10.85 -6.39
N GLY A 100 -0.86 10.30 -7.53
CA GLY A 100 -1.90 10.89 -8.37
C GLY A 100 -1.52 12.28 -8.90
N GLN A 101 -2.48 12.97 -9.53
CA GLN A 101 -2.23 14.29 -10.11
C GLN A 101 -2.04 15.34 -9.00
N TYR A 102 -0.90 16.03 -9.02
CA TYR A 102 -0.53 17.06 -8.03
C TYR A 102 -0.58 16.58 -6.56
N GLN A 103 -0.21 15.32 -6.29
CA GLN A 103 -0.18 14.72 -4.94
C GLN A 103 -1.54 14.62 -4.23
N LYS A 104 -2.65 14.86 -4.95
CA LYS A 104 -4.00 14.84 -4.35
C LYS A 104 -4.35 13.47 -3.77
N LEU A 105 -3.93 12.40 -4.45
CA LEU A 105 -4.29 11.05 -4.05
C LEU A 105 -3.54 10.65 -2.78
N SER A 106 -2.24 10.95 -2.69
CA SER A 106 -1.46 10.72 -1.46
C SER A 106 -2.03 11.48 -0.26
N SER A 107 -2.52 12.71 -0.45
CA SER A 107 -3.18 13.45 0.63
C SER A 107 -4.47 12.79 1.10
N GLN A 108 -5.28 12.25 0.18
CA GLN A 108 -6.49 11.51 0.54
C GLN A 108 -6.17 10.21 1.28
N PHE A 109 -5.11 9.50 0.89
CA PHE A 109 -4.64 8.31 1.61
C PHE A 109 -4.30 8.63 3.07
N ILE A 110 -3.57 9.73 3.29
CA ILE A 110 -3.22 10.22 4.63
C ILE A 110 -4.49 10.61 5.41
N SER A 111 -5.43 11.35 4.79
CA SER A 111 -6.68 11.74 5.46
C SER A 111 -7.49 10.53 5.90
N HIS A 112 -7.54 9.47 5.10
CA HIS A 112 -8.21 8.22 5.48
C HIS A 112 -7.46 7.50 6.59
N ALA A 113 -6.12 7.46 6.53
CA ALA A 113 -5.29 6.87 7.60
C ALA A 113 -5.50 7.55 8.96
N LEU A 114 -5.73 8.87 8.98
CA LEU A 114 -6.01 9.63 10.21
C LEU A 114 -7.41 9.39 10.80
N SER A 115 -8.26 8.62 10.12
CA SER A 115 -9.57 8.21 10.65
C SER A 115 -9.51 6.94 11.50
N PHE A 116 -8.35 6.28 11.54
CA PHE A 116 -8.10 5.06 12.29
C PHE A 116 -7.47 5.36 13.66
#